data_AF-A0A7V7DTW7-F1
#
_entry.id   AF-A0A7V7DTW7-F1
#
_cell.length_a   1.000
_cell.length_b   1.000
_cell.length_c   1.000
_cell.angle_alpha   90.00
_cell.angle_beta   90.00
_cell.angle_gamma   90.00
#
_symmetry.space_group_name_H-M   'P 1'
#
loop_
_entity.id
_entity.type
_entity.pdbx_description
1 polymer ?
#
loop_
_entity_poly.entity_id
_entity_poly.type
_entity_poly.pdbx_seq_one_letter_code
_entity_poly.pdbx_strand_id
1 'polypeptide(L)' 'MTGRVDRLKKNYHLDILWTAFPLHPETPEDGMTLQELFRGRLVDIPGMMARLKKVAEEEGLPLGDRKMTYNS' A
#
# COMPACT_ATOMS: atom_id res chain seq x y z
N MET A 1 -5.04 -2.48 -11.57
CA MET A 1 -5.67 -3.68 -10.97
C MET A 1 -5.76 -3.42 -9.47
N THR A 2 -6.99 -3.32 -8.94
CA THR A 2 -7.26 -2.83 -7.57
C THR A 2 -7.95 -3.88 -6.69
N GLY A 3 -7.89 -5.15 -7.11
CA GLY A 3 -8.36 -6.32 -6.38
C GLY A 3 -9.84 -6.22 -6.03
N ARG A 4 -10.13 -5.83 -4.79
CA ARG A 4 -11.48 -5.76 -4.23
C ARG A 4 -12.36 -4.71 -4.91
N VAL A 5 -11.81 -3.56 -5.26
CA VAL A 5 -12.59 -2.47 -5.90
C VAL A 5 -13.06 -2.90 -7.28
N ASP A 6 -12.22 -3.59 -8.05
CA ASP A 6 -12.59 -4.16 -9.35
C ASP A 6 -13.74 -5.18 -9.21
N ARG A 7 -13.72 -6.03 -8.17
CA ARG A 7 -14.84 -6.96 -7.87
C ARG A 7 -16.14 -6.24 -7.53
N LEU A 8 -16.08 -5.20 -6.71
CA LEU A 8 -17.26 -4.43 -6.34
C LEU A 8 -17.91 -3.76 -7.54
N LYS A 9 -17.10 -3.16 -8.42
CA LYS A 9 -17.57 -2.58 -9.68
C LYS A 9 -18.30 -3.61 -10.54
N LYS A 10 -17.72 -4.82 -10.68
CA LYS A 10 -18.32 -5.91 -11.47
C LYS A 10 -19.63 -6.44 -10.88
N ASN A 11 -19.70 -6.59 -9.56
CA ASN A 11 -20.82 -7.27 -8.91
C ASN A 11 -22.01 -6.34 -8.64
N TYR A 12 -21.77 -5.03 -8.51
CA TYR A 12 -22.78 -4.07 -8.04
C TYR A 12 -22.99 -2.86 -8.96
N HIS A 13 -22.38 -2.83 -10.15
CA HIS A 13 -22.53 -1.75 -11.13
C HIS A 13 -22.27 -0.35 -10.54
N LEU A 14 -21.18 -0.24 -9.79
CA LEU A 14 -20.80 1.00 -9.11
C LEU A 14 -19.98 1.92 -10.02
N ASP A 15 -20.27 3.22 -9.97
CA ASP A 15 -19.39 4.25 -10.49
C ASP A 15 -18.29 4.56 -9.46
N ILE A 16 -17.04 4.53 -9.91
CA ILE A 16 -15.86 4.70 -9.05
C ILE A 16 -15.19 6.03 -9.36
N LEU A 17 -15.08 6.89 -8.34
CA LEU A 17 -14.30 8.13 -8.39
C LEU A 17 -13.01 7.96 -7.60
N TRP A 18 -11.87 8.18 -8.23
CA TRP A 18 -10.55 8.12 -7.60
C TRP A 18 -10.13 9.51 -7.11
N THR A 19 -9.70 9.61 -5.85
CA THR A 19 -9.16 10.84 -5.27
C THR A 19 -7.77 10.53 -4.70
N ALA A 20 -6.77 11.31 -5.11
CA ALA A 20 -5.42 11.20 -4.56
C ALA A 20 -5.41 11.68 -3.09
N PHE A 21 -4.73 10.93 -2.23
CA PHE A 21 -4.59 11.27 -0.81
C PHE A 21 -3.11 11.13 -0.42
N PRO A 22 -2.38 12.23 -0.24
CA PRO A 22 -0.97 12.18 0.13
C PRO A 22 -0.83 11.70 1.57
N LEU A 23 -0.33 10.47 1.75
CA LEU A 23 -0.22 9.86 3.07
C LEU A 23 0.93 10.43 3.91
N HIS A 24 2.05 10.75 3.25
CA HIS A 24 3.26 11.29 3.86
C HIS A 24 3.85 12.41 3.01
N PRO A 25 3.18 13.59 2.93
CA PRO A 25 3.65 14.73 2.14
C PRO A 25 5.04 15.24 2.57
N GLU A 26 5.47 14.91 3.79
CA GLU A 26 6.79 15.20 4.34
C GLU A 26 7.91 14.29 3.80
N THR A 27 7.58 13.24 3.04
CA THR A 27 8.59 12.33 2.49
C THR A 27 9.50 13.09 1.52
N PRO A 28 10.84 13.05 1.71
CA PRO A 28 11.78 13.63 0.77
C PRO A 28 11.61 13.07 -0.65
N GLU A 29 12.01 13.83 -1.65
CA GLU A 29 11.97 13.41 -3.05
C GLU A 29 12.80 12.14 -3.30
N ASP A 30 13.98 12.06 -2.67
CA ASP A 30 14.85 10.86 -2.68
C ASP A 30 14.24 9.65 -1.93
N GLY A 31 13.09 9.84 -1.29
CA GLY A 31 12.43 8.85 -0.46
C GLY A 31 13.10 8.63 0.91
N MET A 32 12.60 7.65 1.64
CA MET A 32 13.20 7.18 2.88
C MET A 32 12.89 5.69 3.11
N THR A 33 13.62 5.05 4.02
CA THR A 33 13.38 3.65 4.36
C THR A 33 12.08 3.47 5.16
N LEU A 34 11.49 2.27 5.11
CA LEU A 34 10.36 1.95 6.00
C LEU A 34 10.75 2.04 7.48
N GLN A 35 11.99 1.71 7.82
CA GLN A 35 12.53 1.82 9.17
C GLN A 35 12.55 3.28 9.65
N GLU A 36 12.90 4.21 8.78
CA GLU A 36 12.84 5.64 9.04
C GLU A 36 11.40 6.14 9.17
N LEU A 37 10.53 5.72 8.25
CA LEU A 37 9.12 6.09 8.26
C LEU A 37 8.42 5.70 9.57
N PHE A 38 8.73 4.52 10.09
CA PHE A 38 8.14 4.00 11.33
C PHE A 38 9.01 4.23 12.57
N ARG A 39 10.07 5.05 12.47
CA ARG A 39 10.97 5.33 13.60
C ARG A 39 10.17 5.88 14.79
N GLY A 40 10.40 5.32 15.98
CA GLY A 40 9.69 5.72 17.21
C GLY A 40 8.27 5.17 17.33
N ARG A 41 7.82 4.34 16.39
CA ARG A 41 6.55 3.59 16.48
C ARG A 41 6.84 2.13 16.78
N LEU A 42 6.00 1.50 17.60
CA LEU A 42 6.05 0.05 17.84
C LEU A 42 5.42 -0.72 16.67
N VAL A 43 6.10 -0.72 15.53
CA VAL A 43 5.65 -1.38 14.30
C VAL A 43 6.57 -2.55 13.96
N ASP A 44 5.99 -3.75 13.88
CA ASP A 44 6.64 -4.93 13.31
C ASP A 44 6.57 -4.87 11.78
N ILE A 45 7.60 -4.28 11.16
CA ILE A 45 7.70 -4.14 9.70
C ILE A 45 7.70 -5.51 9.01
N PRO A 46 8.50 -6.52 9.43
CA PRO A 46 8.44 -7.87 8.87
C PRO A 46 7.03 -8.49 8.92
N GLY A 47 6.36 -8.43 10.08
CA GLY A 47 5.02 -8.99 10.23
C GLY A 47 3.98 -8.27 9.37
N MET A 48 4.07 -6.93 9.30
CA MET A 48 3.22 -6.12 8.42
C MET A 48 3.42 -6.51 6.94
N MET A 49 4.67 -6.63 6.48
CA MET A 49 4.99 -6.99 5.10
C MET A 49 4.55 -8.42 4.75
N ALA A 50 4.73 -9.38 5.67
CA ALA A 50 4.26 -10.75 5.50
C ALA A 50 2.75 -10.80 5.31
N ARG A 51 2.00 -10.04 6.12
CA ARG A 51 0.55 -9.91 5.97
C ARG A 51 0.16 -9.29 4.62
N LEU A 52 0.82 -8.22 4.20
CA LEU A 52 0.54 -7.57 2.91
C LEU A 52 0.77 -8.53 1.73
N LYS A 53 1.85 -9.31 1.78
CA LYS A 53 2.16 -10.32 0.77
C LYS A 53 1.08 -11.39 0.68
N LYS A 54 0.65 -11.92 1.83
CA LYS A 54 -0.45 -12.91 1.88
C LYS A 54 -1.73 -12.36 1.26
N VAL A 55 -2.12 -11.13 1.59
CA VAL A 55 -3.33 -10.50 1.02
C VAL A 55 -3.18 -10.27 -0.48
N ALA A 56 -2.01 -9.83 -0.96
CA ALA A 56 -1.77 -9.66 -2.38
C ALA A 56 -1.89 -10.99 -3.14
N GLU A 57 -1.35 -12.08 -2.60
CA GLU A 57 -1.48 -13.43 -3.16
C GLU A 57 -2.95 -13.90 -3.22
N GLU A 58 -3.72 -13.72 -2.14
CA GLU A 58 -5.16 -14.03 -2.10
C GLU A 58 -5.97 -13.25 -3.15
N GLU A 59 -5.53 -12.04 -3.46
CA GLU A 59 -6.18 -11.13 -4.41
C GLU A 59 -5.62 -11.24 -5.83
N GLY A 60 -4.61 -12.09 -6.06
CA GLY A 60 -3.94 -12.25 -7.36
C GLY A 60 -3.17 -11.00 -7.81
N LEU A 61 -2.73 -10.17 -6.88
CA LEU A 61 -2.03 -8.90 -7.13
C LEU A 61 -0.51 -9.06 -6.99
N PRO A 62 0.29 -8.47 -7.90
CA PRO A 62 1.74 -8.46 -7.74
C PRO A 62 2.12 -7.52 -6.57
N LEU A 63 2.94 -8.02 -5.65
CA LEU A 63 3.56 -7.22 -4.60
C LEU A 63 5.07 -7.51 -4.56
N GLY A 64 5.87 -6.47 -4.78
CA GLY A 64 7.33 -6.54 -4.69
C GLY A 64 7.84 -6.34 -3.25
N ASP A 65 9.12 -6.61 -3.05
CA ASP A 65 9.80 -6.40 -1.78
C ASP A 65 10.02 -4.90 -1.53
N ARG A 66 9.02 -4.26 -0.91
CA ARG A 66 9.07 -2.83 -0.58
C ARG A 66 9.95 -2.58 0.65
N LYS A 67 11.05 -1.85 0.45
CA LYS A 67 11.94 -1.37 1.53
C LYS A 67 11.96 0.15 1.69
N MET A 68 11.52 0.86 0.66
CA MET A 68 11.51 2.32 0.58
C MET A 68 10.08 2.86 0.47
N THR A 69 9.92 4.12 0.84
CA THR A 69 8.75 4.94 0.55
C THR A 69 9.19 6.21 -0.16
N TYR A 70 8.39 6.68 -1.12
CA TYR A 70 8.64 7.90 -1.89
C TYR A 70 7.40 8.78 -1.81
N ASN A 71 7.57 10.09 -2.00
CA ASN A 71 6.44 11.00 -2.12
C ASN A 71 5.67 10.67 -3.40
N SER A 72 4.45 10.14 -3.27
CA SER A 72 3.57 9.71 -4.36
C SER A 72 2.24 10.46 -4.28
#